data_AF-F2JUE0-F1
#
_entry.id   AF-F2JUE0-F1
#
_cell.length_a   1.000
_cell.length_b   1.000
_cell.length_c   1.000
_cell.angle_alpha   90.00
_cell.angle_beta   90.00
_cell.angle_gamma   90.00
#
_symmetry.space_group_name_H-M   'P 1'
#
loop_
_entity.id
_entity.type
_entity.pdbx_description
1 polymer ?
#
loop_
_entity_poly.entity_id
_entity_poly.type
_entity_poly.pdbx_seq_one_letter_code
_entity_poly.pdbx_strand_id
1 'polypeptide(L)'
;MFSFGRKANENAVTKGQWLKCISAFLAVLLLSACSSSAHKSNFEEKRKETQVALSEKLESLWERAHIIPDLQRGAPLVSHSERGQNAILQQNAANLQLADGLLASLNKRVLDRKSDGKKGDRIRLTLVLASDKNQMAFSADPIEVWRGDVSEWVLSSPAGERLSVRVVWNEQGPLYLEGQQTADVSLAMPSTPFITNLFYYGNAVTAQKALSLLLSVDVNIK
;
A
#
# COMPACT_ATOMS: atom_id res chain seq x y z
N MET A 1 -85.06 -50.10 22.38
CA MET A 1 -84.30 -49.76 21.16
C MET A 1 -82.96 -49.18 21.62
N PHE A 2 -81.87 -49.80 21.19
CA PHE A 2 -80.43 -49.47 21.40
C PHE A 2 -80.15 -47.94 21.40
N SER A 3 -79.13 -47.33 22.01
CA SER A 3 -77.85 -47.74 22.62
C SER A 3 -77.15 -46.41 23.04
N PHE A 4 -76.34 -46.43 24.11
CA PHE A 4 -75.11 -45.64 24.40
C PHE A 4 -75.04 -44.13 24.03
N GLY A 5 -74.50 -43.22 24.85
CA GLY A 5 -73.47 -43.42 25.86
C GLY A 5 -72.97 -42.12 26.49
N ARG A 6 -71.97 -42.33 27.35
CA ARG A 6 -71.39 -41.49 28.40
C ARG A 6 -70.25 -40.59 27.89
N LYS A 7 -69.84 -39.65 28.77
CA LYS A 7 -68.53 -38.94 28.88
C LYS A 7 -68.28 -37.79 27.89
N ALA A 8 -67.47 -36.77 28.17
CA ALA A 8 -66.70 -36.26 29.31
C ALA A 8 -66.36 -34.78 28.93
N ASN A 9 -66.25 -33.85 29.88
CA ASN A 9 -65.00 -33.25 30.37
C ASN A 9 -63.85 -33.07 29.36
N GLU A 10 -63.10 -31.96 29.51
CA GLU A 10 -61.91 -31.51 28.75
C GLU A 10 -62.24 -30.51 27.59
N ASN A 11 -61.62 -29.35 27.38
CA ASN A 11 -60.29 -28.84 27.73
C ASN A 11 -60.27 -27.31 27.79
N ALA A 12 -59.80 -26.77 28.92
CA ALA A 12 -59.34 -25.40 29.06
C ALA A 12 -57.85 -25.29 28.64
N VAL A 13 -57.54 -25.44 27.35
CA VAL A 13 -56.15 -25.29 26.85
C VAL A 13 -56.14 -24.75 25.41
N THR A 14 -56.49 -23.49 25.15
CA THR A 14 -56.35 -22.95 23.77
C THR A 14 -56.09 -21.44 23.65
N LYS A 15 -55.58 -20.75 24.68
CA LYS A 15 -55.15 -19.34 24.51
C LYS A 15 -53.71 -19.00 24.96
N GLY A 16 -53.09 -19.81 25.82
CA GLY A 16 -51.74 -19.55 26.33
C GLY A 16 -50.57 -20.06 25.46
N GLN A 17 -50.82 -21.00 24.54
CA GLN A 17 -49.75 -21.64 23.75
C GLN A 17 -49.40 -20.90 22.45
N TRP A 18 -50.34 -20.18 21.83
CA TRP A 18 -50.08 -19.45 20.60
C TRP A 18 -49.19 -18.20 20.80
N LEU A 19 -49.32 -17.51 21.93
CA LEU A 19 -48.46 -16.35 22.25
C LEU A 19 -47.00 -16.73 22.54
N LYS A 20 -46.75 -17.92 23.12
CA LYS A 20 -45.38 -18.37 23.40
C LYS A 20 -44.63 -18.76 22.12
N CYS A 21 -45.30 -19.39 21.15
CA CYS A 21 -44.68 -19.76 19.86
C CYS A 21 -44.32 -18.54 18.99
N ILE A 22 -45.12 -17.47 19.01
CA ILE A 22 -44.83 -16.25 18.24
C ILE A 22 -43.64 -15.49 18.84
N SER A 23 -43.51 -15.46 20.17
CA SER A 23 -42.35 -14.84 20.84
C SER A 23 -41.03 -15.59 20.59
N ALA A 24 -41.07 -16.91 20.48
CA ALA A 24 -39.90 -17.73 20.16
C ALA A 24 -39.47 -17.57 18.69
N PHE A 25 -40.41 -17.43 17.75
CA PHE A 25 -40.09 -17.22 16.34
C PHE A 25 -39.54 -15.82 16.05
N LEU A 26 -40.01 -14.77 16.75
CA LEU A 26 -39.44 -13.43 16.61
C LEU A 26 -38.01 -13.34 17.17
N ALA A 27 -37.69 -14.08 18.24
CA ALA A 27 -36.36 -14.09 18.84
C ALA A 27 -35.30 -14.75 17.93
N VAL A 28 -35.65 -15.83 17.22
CA VAL A 28 -34.73 -16.52 16.30
C VAL A 28 -34.45 -15.68 15.04
N LEU A 29 -35.43 -14.92 14.56
CA LEU A 29 -35.24 -14.01 13.43
C LEU A 29 -34.38 -12.77 13.79
N LEU A 30 -34.45 -12.28 15.02
CA LEU A 30 -33.62 -11.16 15.49
C LEU A 30 -32.17 -11.57 15.81
N LEU A 31 -31.92 -12.80 16.26
CA LEU A 31 -30.57 -13.31 16.54
C LEU A 31 -29.79 -13.72 15.27
N SER A 32 -30.49 -14.11 14.20
CA SER A 32 -29.85 -14.51 12.93
C SER A 32 -29.44 -13.34 12.04
N ALA A 33 -29.92 -12.13 12.34
CA ALA A 33 -29.63 -10.91 11.57
C ALA A 33 -28.43 -10.10 12.11
N CYS A 34 -27.91 -10.41 13.30
CA CYS A 34 -26.79 -9.68 13.91
C CYS A 34 -25.41 -10.35 13.76
N SER A 35 -25.33 -11.61 13.31
CA SER A 35 -24.05 -12.31 13.12
C SER A 35 -23.46 -12.17 11.71
N SER A 36 -24.29 -11.84 10.71
CA SER A 36 -23.85 -11.69 9.32
C SER A 36 -23.24 -10.31 9.01
N SER A 37 -23.59 -9.27 9.78
CA SER A 37 -23.05 -7.92 9.59
C SER A 37 -21.61 -7.77 10.10
N ALA A 38 -21.31 -8.31 11.29
CA ALA A 38 -19.99 -8.24 11.90
C ALA A 38 -18.92 -9.04 11.13
N HIS A 39 -19.31 -10.16 10.52
CA HIS A 39 -18.38 -11.00 9.75
C HIS A 39 -18.06 -10.40 8.37
N LYS A 40 -19.02 -9.71 7.76
CA LYS A 40 -18.87 -9.05 6.46
C LYS A 40 -18.01 -7.78 6.56
N SER A 41 -18.15 -7.00 7.64
CA SER A 41 -17.29 -5.83 7.87
C SER A 41 -15.83 -6.22 8.07
N ASN A 42 -15.56 -7.30 8.82
CA ASN A 42 -14.21 -7.79 9.08
C ASN A 42 -13.50 -8.31 7.81
N PHE A 43 -14.21 -9.05 6.94
CA PHE A 43 -13.62 -9.51 5.67
C PHE A 43 -13.27 -8.35 4.74
N GLU A 44 -14.18 -7.40 4.52
CA GLU A 44 -13.97 -6.30 3.58
C GLU A 44 -12.82 -5.39 4.03
N GLU A 45 -12.73 -5.11 5.33
CA GLU A 45 -11.63 -4.37 5.94
C GLU A 45 -10.29 -5.08 5.72
N LYS A 46 -10.21 -6.36 6.08
CA LYS A 46 -8.97 -7.16 5.93
C LYS A 46 -8.56 -7.33 4.47
N ARG A 47 -9.52 -7.49 3.56
CA ARG A 47 -9.24 -7.53 2.11
C ARG A 47 -8.63 -6.21 1.66
N LYS A 48 -9.24 -5.08 2.04
CA LYS A 48 -8.75 -3.75 1.66
C LYS A 48 -7.35 -3.50 2.21
N GLU A 49 -7.13 -3.75 3.50
CA GLU A 49 -5.84 -3.60 4.16
C GLU A 49 -4.75 -4.41 3.44
N THR A 50 -5.01 -5.70 3.18
CA THR A 50 -4.03 -6.57 2.51
C THR A 50 -3.77 -6.18 1.06
N GLN A 51 -4.76 -5.67 0.34
CA GLN A 51 -4.57 -5.19 -1.04
C GLN A 51 -3.74 -3.89 -1.08
N VAL A 52 -4.00 -2.96 -0.17
CA VAL A 52 -3.21 -1.72 -0.04
C VAL A 52 -1.76 -2.07 0.31
N ALA A 53 -1.54 -2.86 1.36
CA ALA A 53 -0.21 -3.29 1.77
C ALA A 53 0.54 -4.05 0.66
N LEU A 54 -0.16 -4.88 -0.12
CA LEU A 54 0.45 -5.56 -1.26
C LEU A 54 0.86 -4.56 -2.34
N SER A 55 0.00 -3.59 -2.64
CA SER A 55 0.25 -2.58 -3.68
C SER A 55 1.48 -1.72 -3.35
N GLU A 56 1.58 -1.26 -2.10
CA GLU A 56 2.74 -0.50 -1.60
C GLU A 56 4.05 -1.29 -1.72
N LYS A 57 4.01 -2.60 -1.40
CA LYS A 57 5.19 -3.47 -1.50
C LYS A 57 5.62 -3.70 -2.95
N LEU A 58 4.64 -3.89 -3.85
CA LEU A 58 4.91 -4.07 -5.29
C LEU A 58 5.47 -2.80 -5.92
N GLU A 59 4.93 -1.64 -5.56
CA GLU A 59 5.46 -0.34 -5.98
C GLU A 59 6.90 -0.18 -5.51
N SER A 60 7.18 -0.47 -4.23
CA SER A 60 8.55 -0.41 -3.69
C SER A 60 9.52 -1.34 -4.43
N LEU A 61 9.10 -2.57 -4.74
CA LEU A 61 9.91 -3.53 -5.51
C LEU A 61 10.18 -3.04 -6.94
N TRP A 62 9.17 -2.45 -7.58
CA TRP A 62 9.31 -1.90 -8.92
C TRP A 62 10.24 -0.69 -8.91
N GLU A 63 9.98 0.33 -8.10
CA GLU A 63 10.78 1.56 -8.11
C GLU A 63 12.24 1.32 -7.73
N ARG A 64 12.49 0.41 -6.78
CA ARG A 64 13.84 0.19 -6.25
C ARG A 64 14.65 -0.82 -7.04
N ALA A 65 14.02 -1.77 -7.74
CA ALA A 65 14.73 -2.85 -8.43
C ALA A 65 14.09 -3.33 -9.75
N HIS A 66 12.99 -2.71 -10.20
CA HIS A 66 12.10 -3.15 -11.29
C HIS A 66 11.71 -4.62 -11.19
N ILE A 67 11.47 -5.10 -9.96
CA ILE A 67 11.00 -6.46 -9.73
C ILE A 67 9.47 -6.47 -9.86
N ILE A 68 8.96 -7.24 -10.82
CA ILE A 68 7.53 -7.55 -10.95
C ILE A 68 7.37 -9.03 -10.64
N PRO A 69 6.92 -9.41 -9.43
CA PRO A 69 6.84 -10.81 -9.03
C PRO A 69 5.66 -11.54 -9.69
N ASP A 70 5.83 -12.83 -9.92
CA ASP A 70 4.75 -13.71 -10.35
C ASP A 70 3.83 -14.04 -9.17
N LEU A 71 2.77 -13.23 -9.03
CA LEU A 71 1.77 -13.39 -7.98
C LEU A 71 0.89 -14.62 -8.20
N GLN A 72 0.42 -15.22 -7.10
CA GLN A 72 -0.64 -16.22 -7.13
C GLN A 72 -1.94 -15.58 -7.65
N ARG A 73 -2.62 -16.31 -8.55
CA ARG A 73 -3.86 -15.91 -9.23
C ARG A 73 -4.91 -17.00 -9.09
N GLY A 74 -6.19 -16.65 -9.24
CA GLY A 74 -7.30 -17.59 -9.32
C GLY A 74 -8.44 -17.33 -8.33
N ALA A 75 -8.20 -16.58 -7.26
CA ALA A 75 -9.29 -16.06 -6.42
C ALA A 75 -10.00 -14.89 -7.13
N PRO A 76 -11.34 -14.76 -6.99
CA PRO A 76 -12.07 -13.59 -7.50
C PRO A 76 -11.62 -12.32 -6.76
N LEU A 77 -11.82 -11.13 -7.33
CA LEU A 77 -11.48 -9.87 -6.64
C LEU A 77 -12.37 -9.62 -5.41
N VAL A 78 -13.63 -10.01 -5.51
CA VAL A 78 -14.66 -9.86 -4.46
C VAL A 78 -15.50 -11.13 -4.39
N SER A 79 -16.00 -11.46 -3.20
CA SER A 79 -16.90 -12.61 -3.05
C SER A 79 -17.86 -12.44 -1.88
N HIS A 80 -19.07 -12.97 -2.06
CA HIS A 80 -20.08 -13.05 -1.01
C HIS A 80 -20.17 -14.43 -0.36
N SER A 81 -19.44 -15.44 -0.87
CA SER A 81 -19.39 -16.77 -0.26
C SER A 81 -18.18 -16.89 0.66
N GLU A 82 -18.35 -17.58 1.79
CA GLU A 82 -17.25 -17.80 2.75
C GLU A 82 -16.04 -18.48 2.10
N ARG A 83 -16.29 -19.49 1.25
CA ARG A 83 -15.22 -20.15 0.47
C ARG A 83 -14.46 -19.17 -0.43
N GLY A 84 -15.17 -18.26 -1.10
CA GLY A 84 -14.54 -17.26 -1.95
C GLY A 84 -13.78 -16.21 -1.14
N GLN A 85 -14.32 -15.77 -0.01
CA GLN A 85 -13.65 -14.86 0.91
C GLN A 85 -12.36 -15.46 1.48
N ASN A 86 -12.40 -16.73 1.91
CA ASN A 86 -11.21 -17.44 2.40
C ASN A 86 -10.16 -17.61 1.30
N ALA A 87 -10.56 -17.93 0.07
CA ALA A 87 -9.64 -18.02 -1.07
C ALA A 87 -8.96 -16.67 -1.36
N ILE A 88 -9.70 -15.56 -1.28
CA ILE A 88 -9.14 -14.20 -1.43
C ILE A 88 -8.09 -13.92 -0.35
N LEU A 89 -8.43 -14.16 0.92
CA LEU A 89 -7.52 -13.90 2.02
C LEU A 89 -6.26 -14.76 1.95
N GLN A 90 -6.40 -16.04 1.57
CA GLN A 90 -5.26 -16.93 1.40
C GLN A 90 -4.35 -16.48 0.25
N GLN A 91 -4.92 -16.09 -0.90
CA GLN A 91 -4.15 -15.56 -2.02
C GLN A 91 -3.43 -14.26 -1.67
N ASN A 92 -4.12 -13.33 -0.99
CA ASN A 92 -3.52 -12.06 -0.56
C ASN A 92 -2.37 -12.31 0.43
N ALA A 93 -2.55 -13.22 1.39
CA ALA A 93 -1.52 -13.56 2.36
C ALA A 93 -0.28 -14.20 1.71
N ALA A 94 -0.48 -15.12 0.77
CA ALA A 94 0.63 -15.74 0.03
C ALA A 94 1.39 -14.70 -0.82
N ASN A 95 0.68 -13.80 -1.50
CA ASN A 95 1.27 -12.72 -2.29
C ASN A 95 2.03 -11.71 -1.41
N LEU A 96 1.49 -11.37 -0.24
CA LEU A 96 2.18 -10.53 0.74
C LEU A 96 3.47 -11.18 1.23
N GLN A 97 3.42 -12.46 1.60
CA GLN A 97 4.61 -13.20 2.04
C GLN A 97 5.70 -13.24 0.96
N LEU A 98 5.31 -13.44 -0.31
CA LEU A 98 6.25 -13.37 -1.43
C LEU A 98 6.89 -11.98 -1.55
N ALA A 99 6.07 -10.92 -1.54
CA ALA A 99 6.54 -9.55 -1.64
C ALA A 99 7.47 -9.17 -0.47
N ASP A 100 7.14 -9.60 0.75
CA ASP A 100 7.97 -9.41 1.94
C ASP A 100 9.32 -10.10 1.81
N GLY A 101 9.36 -11.34 1.32
CA GLY A 101 10.61 -12.07 1.09
C GLY A 101 11.51 -11.35 0.07
N LEU A 102 10.93 -10.83 -1.01
CA LEU A 102 11.67 -10.09 -2.03
C LEU A 102 12.20 -8.76 -1.51
N LEU A 103 11.39 -8.01 -0.76
CA LEU A 103 11.82 -6.75 -0.13
C LEU A 103 12.89 -6.98 0.93
N ALA A 104 12.78 -8.04 1.73
CA ALA A 104 13.81 -8.41 2.70
C ALA A 104 15.14 -8.73 2.01
N SER A 105 15.11 -9.47 0.90
CA SER A 105 16.28 -9.75 0.08
C SER A 105 16.89 -8.47 -0.52
N LEU A 106 16.06 -7.56 -1.04
CA LEU A 106 16.51 -6.26 -1.55
C LEU A 106 17.16 -5.40 -0.45
N ASN A 107 16.50 -5.29 0.71
CA ASN A 107 17.01 -4.53 1.85
C ASN A 107 18.36 -5.07 2.32
N LYS A 108 18.52 -6.40 2.35
CA LYS A 108 19.81 -7.03 2.65
C LYS A 108 20.89 -6.60 1.66
N ARG A 109 20.63 -6.64 0.34
CA ARG A 109 21.61 -6.18 -0.67
C ARG A 109 22.00 -4.72 -0.48
N VAL A 110 21.05 -3.85 -0.14
CA VAL A 110 21.31 -2.43 0.15
C VAL A 110 22.20 -2.29 1.40
N LEU A 111 21.93 -3.04 2.47
CA LEU A 111 22.76 -3.03 3.68
C LEU A 111 24.18 -3.52 3.39
N ASP A 112 24.32 -4.60 2.62
CA ASP A 112 25.62 -5.13 2.21
C ASP A 112 26.42 -4.06 1.44
N ARG A 113 25.78 -3.35 0.48
CA ARG A 113 26.39 -2.21 -0.24
C ARG A 113 26.81 -1.07 0.68
N LYS A 114 25.98 -0.71 1.67
CA LYS A 114 26.33 0.35 2.63
C LYS A 114 27.55 -0.01 3.47
N SER A 115 27.81 -1.30 3.68
CA SER A 115 28.94 -1.79 4.49
C SER A 115 30.26 -1.95 3.72
N ASP A 116 30.20 -2.44 2.47
CA ASP A 116 31.37 -2.74 1.62
C ASP A 116 31.28 -2.01 0.27
N GLY A 117 30.85 -0.75 0.32
CA GLY A 117 30.45 0.02 -0.86
C GLY A 117 31.54 0.08 -1.93
N LYS A 118 31.18 -0.30 -3.15
CA LYS A 118 32.05 -0.18 -4.32
C LYS A 118 31.69 1.05 -5.13
N LYS A 119 32.60 1.45 -6.01
CA LYS A 119 32.32 2.48 -7.00
C LYS A 119 31.06 2.11 -7.80
N GLY A 120 30.05 2.98 -7.80
CA GLY A 120 28.77 2.75 -8.46
C GLY A 120 27.68 2.16 -7.57
N ASP A 121 27.92 1.95 -6.27
CA ASP A 121 26.89 1.60 -5.29
C ASP A 121 26.26 2.83 -4.62
N ARG A 122 26.91 3.99 -4.73
CA ARG A 122 26.47 5.26 -4.15
C ARG A 122 26.60 6.40 -5.15
N ILE A 123 25.64 7.33 -5.09
CA ILE A 123 25.70 8.64 -5.77
C ILE A 123 25.48 9.76 -4.79
N ARG A 124 25.87 10.98 -5.18
CA ARG A 124 25.57 12.21 -4.47
C ARG A 124 24.74 13.07 -5.40
N LEU A 125 23.53 13.37 -4.95
CA LEU A 125 22.61 14.23 -5.63
C LEU A 125 22.75 15.64 -5.04
N THR A 126 23.01 16.62 -5.90
CA THR A 126 23.14 18.02 -5.53
C THR A 126 22.09 18.84 -6.24
N LEU A 127 21.38 19.68 -5.49
CA LEU A 127 20.47 20.66 -6.04
C LEU A 127 21.26 21.92 -6.40
N VAL A 128 21.40 22.21 -7.69
CA VAL A 128 22.08 23.43 -8.15
C VAL A 128 21.09 24.61 -8.10
N LEU A 129 19.86 24.38 -8.55
CA LEU A 129 18.79 25.36 -8.53
C LEU A 129 17.43 24.66 -8.49
N ALA A 130 16.49 25.19 -7.72
CA ALA A 130 15.08 24.80 -7.80
C ALA A 130 14.20 26.04 -7.74
N SER A 131 13.15 26.06 -8.55
CA SER A 131 12.12 27.09 -8.46
C SER A 131 10.74 26.54 -8.80
N ASP A 132 9.71 27.08 -8.16
CA ASP A 132 8.32 26.84 -8.56
C ASP A 132 7.87 27.80 -9.68
N LYS A 133 6.61 27.66 -10.12
CA LYS A 133 5.99 28.53 -11.12
C LYS A 133 5.94 30.02 -10.74
N ASN A 134 6.02 30.33 -9.44
CA ASN A 134 6.02 31.69 -8.91
C ASN A 134 7.44 32.23 -8.70
N GLN A 135 8.46 31.53 -9.22
CA GLN A 135 9.88 31.84 -9.03
C GLN A 135 10.34 31.79 -7.57
N MET A 136 9.60 31.11 -6.68
CA MET A 136 10.08 30.86 -5.33
C MET A 136 11.23 29.86 -5.39
N ALA A 137 12.40 30.28 -4.92
CA ALA A 137 13.58 29.43 -4.90
C ALA A 137 13.52 28.39 -3.77
N PHE A 138 14.03 27.20 -4.05
CA PHE A 138 14.26 26.15 -3.06
C PHE A 138 15.74 25.76 -3.05
N SER A 139 16.22 25.35 -1.88
CA SER A 139 17.58 24.87 -1.64
C SER A 139 17.54 23.59 -0.82
N ALA A 140 18.56 22.76 -0.95
CA ALA A 140 18.71 21.54 -0.18
C ALA A 140 20.19 21.21 -0.04
N ASP A 141 20.56 20.62 1.10
CA ASP A 141 21.89 20.04 1.25
C ASP A 141 22.05 18.84 0.31
N PRO A 142 23.25 18.58 -0.23
CA PRO A 142 23.47 17.38 -1.03
C PRO A 142 23.15 16.12 -0.23
N ILE A 143 22.57 15.12 -0.89
CA ILE A 143 22.29 13.81 -0.28
C ILE A 143 23.06 12.71 -0.96
N GLU A 144 23.43 11.69 -0.18
CA GLU A 144 23.99 10.46 -0.71
C GLU A 144 22.90 9.40 -0.80
N VAL A 145 22.76 8.80 -1.99
CA VAL A 145 21.73 7.79 -2.26
C VAL A 145 22.44 6.49 -2.65
N TRP A 146 22.07 5.41 -1.98
CA TRP A 146 22.57 4.08 -2.27
C TRP A 146 21.70 3.39 -3.32
N ARG A 147 22.32 2.59 -4.17
CA ARG A 147 21.63 1.83 -5.19
C ARG A 147 20.65 0.83 -4.56
N GLY A 148 19.39 0.89 -5.00
CA GLY A 148 18.26 0.13 -4.47
C GLY A 148 17.65 0.71 -3.19
N ASP A 149 18.10 1.87 -2.73
CA ASP A 149 17.65 2.49 -1.48
C ASP A 149 16.60 3.59 -1.71
N VAL A 150 15.90 3.92 -0.63
CA VAL A 150 14.99 5.07 -0.56
C VAL A 150 15.57 6.09 0.40
N SER A 151 15.63 7.34 0.00
CA SER A 151 16.11 8.45 0.82
C SER A 151 15.13 9.61 0.79
N GLU A 152 15.11 10.38 1.87
CA GLU A 152 14.30 11.59 1.97
C GLU A 152 15.20 12.80 1.73
N TRP A 153 14.79 13.69 0.82
CA TRP A 153 15.51 14.92 0.50
C TRP A 153 14.68 16.14 0.85
N VAL A 154 15.14 16.92 1.83
CA VAL A 154 14.38 18.07 2.30
C VAL A 154 14.77 19.32 1.52
N LEU A 155 13.86 19.82 0.69
CA LEU A 155 13.98 21.10 0.01
C LEU A 155 13.35 22.19 0.88
N SER A 156 14.05 23.29 1.09
CA SER A 156 13.58 24.41 1.91
C SER A 156 13.59 25.71 1.13
N SER A 157 12.54 26.53 1.28
CA SER A 157 12.48 27.88 0.72
C SER A 157 12.96 28.92 1.75
N PRO A 158 13.39 30.11 1.30
CA PRO A 158 13.70 31.22 2.20
C PRO A 158 12.52 31.68 3.07
N ALA A 159 11.28 31.36 2.66
CA ALA A 159 10.06 31.66 3.40
C ALA A 159 9.75 30.63 4.52
N GLY A 160 10.60 29.61 4.69
CA GLY A 160 10.44 28.58 5.72
C GLY A 160 9.59 27.37 5.32
N GLU A 161 9.15 27.30 4.05
CA GLU A 161 8.47 26.12 3.52
C GLU A 161 9.45 24.96 3.36
N ARG A 162 9.04 23.75 3.75
CA ARG A 162 9.84 22.52 3.62
C ARG A 162 9.08 21.47 2.84
N LEU A 163 9.72 20.90 1.83
CA LEU A 163 9.20 19.82 1.00
C LEU A 163 10.06 18.58 1.22
N SER A 164 9.43 17.47 1.59
CA SER A 164 10.09 16.18 1.77
C SER A 164 10.00 15.38 0.47
N VAL A 165 11.06 15.40 -0.32
CA VAL A 165 11.11 14.73 -1.62
C VAL A 165 11.66 13.33 -1.45
N ARG A 166 10.86 12.33 -1.82
CA ARG A 166 11.29 10.93 -1.84
C ARG A 166 12.20 10.68 -3.03
N VAL A 167 13.39 10.14 -2.77
CA VAL A 167 14.43 9.84 -3.77
C VAL A 167 14.71 8.35 -3.78
N VAL A 168 14.67 7.74 -4.97
CA VAL A 168 14.98 6.32 -5.16
C VAL A 168 15.96 6.17 -6.30
N TRP A 169 17.14 5.61 -6.03
CA TRP A 169 18.02 5.17 -7.10
C TRP A 169 17.88 3.66 -7.28
N ASN A 170 17.30 3.25 -8.41
CA ASN A 170 16.99 1.86 -8.69
C ASN A 170 18.26 1.01 -8.92
N GLU A 171 18.21 -0.30 -8.61
CA GLU A 171 19.30 -1.25 -8.87
C GLU A 171 19.80 -1.26 -10.32
N GLN A 172 18.93 -0.93 -11.27
CA GLN A 172 19.17 -0.94 -12.71
C GLN A 172 19.69 0.40 -13.25
N GLY A 173 19.73 1.46 -12.44
CA GLY A 173 20.27 2.77 -12.84
C GLY A 173 19.28 3.94 -12.80
N PRO A 174 17.98 3.79 -13.12
CA PRO A 174 17.04 4.91 -13.10
C PRO A 174 16.94 5.59 -11.72
N LEU A 175 16.91 6.93 -11.73
CA LEU A 175 16.71 7.78 -10.55
C LEU A 175 15.28 8.32 -10.56
N TYR A 176 14.56 8.08 -9.47
CA TYR A 176 13.20 8.55 -9.26
C TYR A 176 13.17 9.62 -8.17
N LEU A 177 12.43 10.70 -8.43
CA LEU A 177 12.04 11.71 -7.44
C LEU A 177 10.51 11.76 -7.38
N GLU A 178 9.90 11.58 -6.20
CA GLU A 178 8.44 11.48 -6.04
C GLU A 178 7.81 10.48 -7.06
N GLY A 179 8.45 9.32 -7.25
CA GLY A 179 8.02 8.28 -8.20
C GLY A 179 8.17 8.62 -9.69
N GLN A 180 8.63 9.83 -10.03
CA GLN A 180 8.88 10.26 -11.40
C GLN A 180 10.33 9.96 -11.79
N GLN A 181 10.53 9.25 -12.91
CA GLN A 181 11.87 9.01 -13.44
C GLN A 181 12.48 10.34 -13.91
N THR A 182 13.65 10.69 -13.39
CA THR A 182 14.32 11.98 -13.64
C THR A 182 15.61 11.84 -14.44
N ALA A 183 16.31 10.72 -14.30
CA ALA A 183 17.54 10.44 -15.04
C ALA A 183 17.86 8.94 -15.05
N ASP A 184 18.65 8.50 -16.03
CA ASP A 184 19.26 7.16 -16.03
C ASP A 184 20.72 7.28 -15.59
N VAL A 185 20.98 6.90 -14.34
CA VAL A 185 22.28 7.10 -13.71
C VAL A 185 23.20 5.91 -13.98
N SER A 186 24.35 6.18 -14.56
CA SER A 186 25.40 5.19 -14.83
C SER A 186 26.77 5.75 -14.50
N LEU A 187 27.77 4.88 -14.39
CA LEU A 187 29.17 5.29 -14.15
C LEU A 187 29.76 6.15 -15.27
N ALA A 188 29.15 6.12 -16.46
CA ALA A 188 29.55 6.94 -17.61
C ALA A 188 28.77 8.26 -17.70
N MET A 189 27.85 8.52 -16.77
CA MET A 189 27.06 9.74 -16.77
C MET A 189 27.99 10.97 -16.67
N PRO A 190 27.82 11.99 -17.52
CA PRO A 190 28.62 13.20 -17.44
C PRO A 190 28.32 13.94 -16.14
N SER A 191 29.33 14.58 -15.56
CA SER A 191 29.18 15.40 -14.34
C SER A 191 28.46 16.73 -14.59
N THR A 192 27.95 16.97 -15.80
CA THR A 192 27.22 18.18 -16.17
C THR A 192 25.83 18.18 -15.53
N PRO A 193 25.41 19.27 -14.88
CA PRO A 193 24.05 19.40 -14.38
C PRO A 193 23.00 19.26 -15.49
N PHE A 194 21.83 18.74 -15.15
CA PHE A 194 20.69 18.58 -16.05
C PHE A 194 19.41 19.14 -15.44
N ILE A 195 18.48 19.55 -16.29
CA ILE A 195 17.19 20.11 -15.87
C ILE A 195 16.13 19.00 -15.88
N THR A 196 15.29 18.97 -14.84
CA THR A 196 14.10 18.12 -14.78
C THR A 196 12.94 18.85 -14.12
N ASN A 197 11.71 18.39 -14.39
CA ASN A 197 10.51 18.89 -13.74
C ASN A 197 10.02 17.86 -12.74
N LEU A 198 9.65 18.32 -11.54
CA LEU A 198 9.14 17.48 -10.46
C LEU A 198 7.76 17.97 -10.05
N PHE A 199 6.77 17.08 -10.14
CA PHE A 199 5.49 17.29 -9.46
C PHE A 199 5.58 16.78 -8.03
N TYR A 200 5.43 17.66 -7.06
CA TYR A 200 5.47 17.32 -5.63
C TYR A 200 4.07 17.01 -5.13
N TYR A 201 3.89 15.84 -4.52
CA TYR A 201 2.58 15.37 -4.07
C TYR A 201 2.40 15.49 -2.56
N GLY A 202 3.45 15.31 -1.75
CA GLY A 202 3.36 15.47 -0.30
C GLY A 202 2.29 14.59 0.35
N ASN A 203 2.17 13.33 -0.10
CA ASN A 203 1.13 12.36 0.27
C ASN A 203 -0.30 12.68 -0.22
N ALA A 204 -0.48 13.70 -1.06
CA ALA A 204 -1.76 13.97 -1.72
C ALA A 204 -1.87 13.23 -3.07
N VAL A 205 -3.10 12.97 -3.51
CA VAL A 205 -3.35 12.37 -4.84
C VAL A 205 -3.09 13.37 -5.97
N THR A 206 -3.19 14.67 -5.68
CA THR A 206 -2.95 15.76 -6.63
C THR A 206 -1.66 16.49 -6.31
N ALA A 207 -0.93 16.87 -7.36
CA ALA A 207 0.31 17.61 -7.22
C ALA A 207 0.05 18.96 -6.52
N GLN A 208 0.75 19.18 -5.41
CA GLN A 208 0.70 20.42 -4.64
C GLN A 208 1.58 21.50 -5.27
N LYS A 209 2.69 21.09 -5.89
CA LYS A 209 3.61 21.99 -6.60
C LYS A 209 4.19 21.33 -7.86
N ALA A 210 4.62 22.19 -8.77
CA ALA A 210 5.48 21.83 -9.88
C ALA A 210 6.79 22.61 -9.72
N LEU A 211 7.91 21.90 -9.66
CA LEU A 211 9.24 22.46 -9.48
C LEU A 211 10.06 22.22 -10.74
N SER A 212 10.78 23.24 -11.19
CA SER A 212 11.89 23.09 -12.15
C SER A 212 13.18 22.95 -11.36
N LEU A 213 13.90 21.85 -11.58
CA LEU A 213 15.10 21.49 -10.84
C LEU A 213 16.30 21.43 -11.80
N LEU A 214 17.40 22.06 -11.44
CA LEU A 214 18.72 21.83 -12.01
C LEU A 214 19.50 20.95 -11.04
N LEU A 215 19.77 19.71 -11.45
CA LEU A 215 20.37 18.68 -10.62
C LEU A 215 21.75 18.32 -11.13
N SER A 216 22.66 18.00 -10.21
CA SER A 216 23.96 17.39 -10.51
C SER A 216 24.07 16.06 -9.78
N VAL A 217 24.59 15.05 -10.47
CA VAL A 217 24.80 13.70 -9.93
C VAL A 217 26.28 13.38 -10.00
N ASP A 218 26.87 13.08 -8.85
CA ASP A 218 28.24 12.56 -8.76
C ASP A 218 28.21 11.05 -8.50
N VAL A 219 28.80 10.29 -9.43
CA VAL A 219 28.91 8.82 -9.41
C VAL A 219 30.32 8.34 -9.03
N ASN A 220 31.26 9.25 -8.79
CA ASN A 220 32.68 8.94 -8.54
C ASN A 220 33.08 9.06 -7.06
N ILE A 221 32.12 8.97 -6.16
CA ILE A 221 32.34 9.09 -4.73
C ILE A 221 33.12 7.87 -4.25
N LYS A 222 34.26 8.14 -3.60
CA LYS A 222 35.11 7.12 -2.97
C LYS A 222 34.60 6.77 -1.58
#